data_AF-A0A166U2X7-F1
#
_entry.id   AF-A0A166U2X7-F1
#
_cell.length_a   1.000
_cell.length_b   1.000
_cell.length_c   1.000
_cell.angle_alpha   90.00
_cell.angle_beta   90.00
_cell.angle_gamma   90.00
#
_symmetry.space_group_name_H-M   'P 1'
#
loop_
_entity.id
_entity.type
_entity.pdbx_description
1 polymer ?
#
loop_
_entity_poly.entity_id
_entity_poly.type
_entity_poly.pdbx_seq_one_letter_code
_entity_poly.pdbx_strand_id
1 'polypeptide(L)'
;MAYDLPIPQIRLNGSTEVPLQDPAADEWVHPKLPPLSILEIPGRQSFEQQIENRFWMHVVRDTSVQSHQRQFWPRELLEHLFDRFAINGVIEELIRRGDLSKKVGERPHSMRSSSAYWTNRVLGTTTDSRTYRLVLVVLILSNKTSCLKNFMRENFDDSKLHHLQPPASSHYTHMAPFSEKAFTNWRQNEARNFYEYRCKLLVPFLAKSRLPGQVSQYHFDFDSILPWKVLSLGASSSPQMTDSDSLPGGFGEVQKIVIHAWQHGFHDDLRRISASPSLFALKRLYSRSEIEFHEEVSQLERFGGRHPHIVTLLSTVTQEDGQSTKRYLLFPWADSDLLAYWQVENRQPRDHRFIKWVAEQLSGMADALNYIHDPNLTINNKRVYGRHGDIKPENVLCFKGKGQGKLVLSDLGLTRTHGDQSRSNRPGELIPTTPNYRPPECDIDGKKGHVSRDFDIWTMGCLFLEFMVWILDGWEGYKDFQNRRFSPYINGGETCVYFDIVRTGQDEYAFKVKDVVIKAGEPGKFPWKITPLILSPRNSSDSTHTQSVLSTFTTC
;
A
#
# COMPACT_ATOMS: atom_id res chain seq x y z
N MET A 1 -33.47 13.83 -34.02
CA MET A 1 -33.50 12.48 -33.40
C MET A 1 -32.22 12.35 -32.60
N ALA A 2 -32.35 12.51 -31.29
CA ALA A 2 -31.24 12.48 -30.35
C ALA A 2 -30.70 11.05 -30.27
N TYR A 3 -29.42 10.87 -30.58
CA TYR A 3 -28.71 9.66 -30.21
C TYR A 3 -28.28 9.82 -28.75
N ASP A 4 -29.05 9.26 -27.84
CA ASP A 4 -28.62 8.93 -26.48
C ASP A 4 -27.46 7.93 -26.59
N LEU A 5 -26.23 8.46 -26.72
CA LEU A 5 -25.04 7.67 -26.51
C LEU A 5 -24.91 7.43 -25.00
N PRO A 6 -24.84 6.16 -24.55
CA PRO A 6 -24.68 5.88 -23.13
C PRO A 6 -23.38 6.51 -22.64
N ILE A 7 -23.49 7.20 -21.49
CA ILE A 7 -22.35 7.74 -20.73
C ILE A 7 -21.29 6.63 -20.66
N PRO A 8 -20.05 6.85 -21.09
CA PRO A 8 -18.99 5.87 -20.91
C PRO A 8 -18.81 5.67 -19.41
N GLN A 9 -19.40 4.61 -18.85
CA GLN A 9 -18.96 4.10 -17.58
C GLN A 9 -17.55 3.58 -17.84
N ILE A 10 -16.53 4.35 -17.44
CA ILE A 10 -15.24 3.75 -17.14
C ILE A 10 -15.48 2.90 -15.89
N ARG A 11 -16.11 1.73 -16.08
CA ARG A 11 -16.08 0.67 -15.08
C ARG A 11 -14.63 0.23 -15.05
N LEU A 12 -13.91 0.59 -13.99
CA LEU A 12 -12.73 -0.13 -13.55
C LEU A 12 -13.20 -1.54 -13.15
N ASN A 13 -13.47 -2.38 -14.15
CA ASN A 13 -13.98 -3.75 -14.11
C ASN A 13 -15.46 -3.97 -13.76
N GLY A 14 -16.08 -4.91 -14.48
CA GLY A 14 -17.44 -5.42 -14.26
C GLY A 14 -17.55 -6.36 -13.05
N SER A 15 -17.25 -5.86 -11.85
CA SER A 15 -17.36 -6.66 -10.62
C SER A 15 -18.25 -5.96 -9.60
N THR A 16 -19.38 -6.58 -9.28
CA THR A 16 -20.13 -6.38 -8.05
C THR A 16 -19.18 -6.46 -6.85
N GLU A 17 -18.86 -5.31 -6.26
CA GLU A 17 -18.06 -5.18 -5.04
C GLU A 17 -18.95 -5.19 -3.80
N VAL A 18 -18.33 -5.51 -2.65
CA VAL A 18 -18.95 -5.50 -1.32
C VAL A 18 -19.46 -4.08 -1.05
N PRO A 19 -20.73 -3.89 -0.62
CA PRO A 19 -21.23 -2.56 -0.28
C PRO A 19 -20.36 -1.94 0.80
N LEU A 20 -19.70 -0.83 0.50
CA LEU A 20 -19.07 -0.01 1.52
C LEU A 20 -20.18 0.53 2.42
N GLN A 21 -20.07 0.29 3.73
CA GLN A 21 -21.06 0.77 4.71
C GLN A 21 -21.05 2.31 4.86
N ASP A 22 -20.03 3.00 4.33
CA ASP A 22 -19.91 4.46 4.30
C ASP A 22 -20.26 5.03 2.91
N PRO A 23 -21.42 5.69 2.73
CA PRO A 23 -21.80 6.35 1.49
C PRO A 23 -20.78 7.41 1.03
N ALA A 24 -20.05 8.04 1.96
CA ALA A 24 -19.02 9.02 1.61
C ALA A 24 -17.76 8.38 1.03
N ALA A 25 -17.60 7.05 1.13
CA ALA A 25 -16.50 6.31 0.49
C ALA A 25 -16.84 5.91 -0.94
N ASP A 26 -18.12 5.77 -1.29
CA ASP A 26 -18.55 5.33 -2.63
C ASP A 26 -18.09 6.29 -3.74
N GLU A 27 -18.20 7.61 -3.53
CA GLU A 27 -17.75 8.61 -4.51
C GLU A 27 -16.23 8.58 -4.76
N TRP A 28 -15.44 8.25 -3.73
CA TRP A 28 -13.98 8.14 -3.85
C TRP A 28 -13.56 6.86 -4.58
N VAL A 29 -14.36 5.80 -4.47
CA VAL A 29 -14.06 4.47 -5.00
C VAL A 29 -14.63 4.28 -6.41
N HIS A 30 -15.80 4.85 -6.68
CA HIS A 30 -16.50 4.76 -7.95
C HIS A 30 -16.85 6.14 -8.53
N PRO A 31 -15.85 7.02 -8.75
CA PRO A 31 -16.10 8.33 -9.34
C PRO A 31 -16.63 8.19 -10.77
N LYS A 32 -17.60 9.04 -11.13
CA LYS A 32 -18.23 9.05 -12.46
C LYS A 32 -17.77 10.27 -13.23
N LEU A 33 -17.29 10.04 -14.46
CA LEU A 33 -16.93 11.14 -15.34
C LEU A 33 -18.18 11.96 -15.70
N PRO A 34 -18.14 13.28 -15.57
CA PRO A 34 -19.28 14.12 -15.93
C PRO A 34 -19.49 14.17 -17.45
N PRO A 35 -20.73 14.22 -17.95
CA PRO A 35 -21.00 14.23 -19.39
C PRO A 35 -20.43 15.48 -20.07
N LEU A 36 -19.70 15.30 -21.19
CA LEU A 36 -19.07 16.41 -21.94
C LEU A 36 -20.05 17.27 -22.72
N SER A 37 -21.32 16.84 -22.85
CA SER A 37 -22.38 17.66 -23.44
C SER A 37 -22.37 19.03 -22.78
N ILE A 38 -22.23 20.07 -23.62
CA ILE A 38 -22.20 21.46 -23.17
C ILE A 38 -23.42 21.65 -22.26
N LEU A 39 -23.16 22.19 -21.07
CA LEU A 39 -24.20 22.82 -20.27
C LEU A 39 -24.76 23.95 -21.14
N GLU A 40 -25.74 23.65 -22.00
CA GLU A 40 -26.62 24.63 -22.60
C GLU A 40 -27.45 25.22 -21.46
N ILE A 41 -26.81 25.97 -20.57
CA ILE A 41 -27.49 26.84 -19.62
C ILE A 41 -27.88 28.05 -20.46
N PRO A 42 -29.18 28.25 -20.75
CA PRO A 42 -29.60 29.40 -21.53
C PRO A 42 -29.34 30.65 -20.70
N GLY A 43 -28.34 31.46 -21.08
CA GLY A 43 -27.99 32.69 -20.35
C GLY A 43 -26.57 33.20 -20.61
N ARG A 44 -26.33 34.48 -20.28
CA ARG A 44 -25.11 35.29 -20.56
C ARG A 44 -23.79 34.83 -19.91
N GLN A 45 -23.56 33.53 -19.70
CA GLN A 45 -22.29 33.03 -19.13
C GLN A 45 -21.25 32.80 -20.23
N SER A 46 -20.03 33.27 -20.01
CA SER A 46 -18.92 33.00 -20.92
C SER A 46 -18.51 31.52 -20.89
N PHE A 47 -17.87 31.03 -21.95
CA PHE A 47 -17.41 29.64 -22.03
C PHE A 47 -16.44 29.28 -20.88
N GLU A 48 -15.62 30.23 -20.45
CA GLU A 48 -14.74 30.10 -19.27
C GLU A 48 -15.54 29.84 -17.98
N GLN A 49 -16.59 30.62 -17.73
CA GLN A 49 -17.46 30.47 -16.55
C GLN A 49 -18.20 29.13 -16.56
N GLN A 50 -18.60 28.63 -17.74
CA GLN A 50 -19.25 27.33 -17.86
C GLN A 50 -18.29 26.20 -17.48
N ILE A 51 -17.03 26.26 -17.94
CA ILE A 51 -15.99 25.29 -17.58
C ILE A 51 -15.64 25.39 -16.09
N GLU A 52 -15.47 26.59 -15.57
CA GLU A 52 -15.17 26.84 -14.17
C GLU A 52 -16.27 26.26 -13.26
N ASN A 53 -17.54 26.60 -13.53
CA ASN A 53 -18.69 26.08 -12.78
C ASN A 53 -18.73 24.55 -12.82
N ARG A 54 -18.48 23.95 -13.99
CA ARG A 54 -18.42 22.50 -14.14
C ARG A 54 -17.29 21.88 -13.33
N PHE A 55 -16.12 22.52 -13.27
CA PHE A 55 -15.02 22.04 -12.46
C PHE A 55 -15.36 22.08 -10.97
N TRP A 56 -15.98 23.16 -10.49
CA TRP A 56 -16.42 23.28 -9.10
C TRP A 56 -17.53 22.29 -8.71
N MET A 57 -18.43 21.95 -9.63
CA MET A 57 -19.46 20.92 -9.38
C MET A 57 -18.90 19.52 -9.16
N HIS A 58 -17.69 19.25 -9.65
CA HIS A 58 -17.04 17.93 -9.57
C HIS A 58 -15.75 17.96 -8.72
N VAL A 59 -15.61 18.94 -7.85
CA VAL A 59 -14.51 18.96 -6.88
C VAL A 59 -14.66 17.80 -5.89
N VAL A 60 -13.60 17.04 -5.66
CA VAL A 60 -13.58 15.98 -4.65
C VAL A 60 -13.51 16.64 -3.27
N ARG A 61 -14.39 16.22 -2.37
CA ARG A 61 -14.46 16.72 -0.99
C ARG A 61 -14.27 15.58 -0.02
N ASP A 62 -13.47 15.83 1.02
CA ASP A 62 -13.48 15.00 2.21
C ASP A 62 -14.52 15.55 3.19
N THR A 63 -15.69 14.91 3.26
CA THR A 63 -16.79 15.33 4.15
C THR A 63 -16.60 14.84 5.59
N SER A 64 -15.59 14.01 5.87
CA SER A 64 -15.32 13.45 7.20
C SER A 64 -14.59 14.42 8.13
N VAL A 65 -14.00 15.50 7.59
CA VAL A 65 -13.26 16.50 8.35
C VAL A 65 -13.98 17.85 8.25
N GLN A 66 -14.23 18.51 9.38
CA GLN A 66 -14.92 19.82 9.41
C GLN A 66 -14.12 20.97 8.74
N SER A 67 -12.89 20.73 8.28
CA SER A 67 -12.09 21.77 7.63
C SER A 67 -12.36 21.80 6.12
N HIS A 68 -12.65 22.99 5.59
CA HIS A 68 -12.82 23.27 4.15
C HIS A 68 -11.51 23.07 3.33
N GLN A 69 -10.46 22.51 3.94
CA GLN A 69 -9.08 22.52 3.46
C GLN A 69 -8.68 21.29 2.63
N ARG A 70 -9.54 20.28 2.46
CA ARG A 70 -9.23 19.06 1.68
C ARG A 70 -10.13 18.89 0.47
N GLN A 71 -10.12 19.90 -0.40
CA GLN A 71 -10.76 19.85 -1.70
C GLN A 71 -9.70 19.72 -2.79
N PHE A 72 -9.88 18.82 -3.75
CA PHE A 72 -8.97 18.71 -4.88
C PHE A 72 -9.68 18.27 -6.15
N TRP A 73 -9.00 18.40 -7.28
CA TRP A 73 -9.46 17.86 -8.56
C TRP A 73 -8.55 16.72 -9.00
N PRO A 74 -9.10 15.53 -9.18
CA PRO A 74 -8.32 14.37 -9.55
C PRO A 74 -7.83 14.47 -10.99
N ARG A 75 -6.73 13.77 -11.28
CA ARG A 75 -6.02 13.87 -12.56
C ARG A 75 -6.92 13.50 -13.75
N GLU A 76 -7.69 12.43 -13.66
CA GLU A 76 -8.52 11.91 -14.75
C GLU A 76 -9.69 12.87 -15.05
N LEU A 77 -10.21 13.56 -14.03
CA LEU A 77 -11.23 14.60 -14.21
C LEU A 77 -10.67 15.78 -14.99
N LEU A 78 -9.45 16.20 -14.68
CA LEU A 78 -8.75 17.26 -15.40
C LEU A 78 -8.47 16.85 -16.85
N GLU A 79 -8.01 15.60 -17.06
CA GLU A 79 -7.77 15.06 -18.39
C GLU A 79 -9.04 15.03 -19.24
N HIS A 80 -10.18 14.71 -18.62
CA HIS A 80 -11.49 14.65 -19.26
C HIS A 80 -12.11 16.03 -19.53
N LEU A 81 -12.10 16.94 -18.55
CA LEU A 81 -12.81 18.22 -18.64
C LEU A 81 -12.06 19.28 -19.47
N PHE A 82 -10.74 19.23 -19.48
CA PHE A 82 -9.91 20.18 -20.22
C PHE A 82 -9.32 19.54 -21.47
N ASP A 83 -10.15 18.85 -22.24
CA ASP A 83 -9.75 18.27 -23.51
C ASP A 83 -9.42 19.35 -24.55
N ARG A 84 -9.00 18.92 -25.74
CA ARG A 84 -8.64 19.86 -26.82
C ARG A 84 -9.81 20.76 -27.23
N PHE A 85 -11.04 20.27 -27.19
CA PHE A 85 -12.22 21.04 -27.57
C PHE A 85 -12.50 22.15 -26.55
N ALA A 86 -12.49 21.81 -25.25
CA ALA A 86 -12.65 22.76 -24.15
C ALA A 86 -11.55 23.82 -24.17
N ILE A 87 -10.28 23.43 -24.37
CA ILE A 87 -9.18 24.40 -24.46
C ILE A 87 -9.37 25.32 -25.66
N ASN A 88 -9.74 24.79 -26.83
CA ASN A 88 -9.98 25.63 -28.00
C ASN A 88 -11.12 26.65 -27.77
N GLY A 89 -12.20 26.25 -27.10
CA GLY A 89 -13.30 27.16 -26.77
C GLY A 89 -12.89 28.32 -25.87
N VAL A 90 -12.06 28.06 -24.84
CA VAL A 90 -11.47 29.11 -23.99
C VAL A 90 -10.56 30.03 -24.81
N ILE A 91 -9.71 29.44 -25.65
CA ILE A 91 -8.78 30.20 -26.50
C ILE A 91 -9.51 31.11 -27.48
N GLU A 92 -10.59 30.65 -28.10
CA GLU A 92 -11.40 31.51 -28.98
C GLU A 92 -11.99 32.70 -28.23
N GLU A 93 -12.44 32.50 -26.99
CA GLU A 93 -12.95 33.58 -26.14
C GLU A 93 -11.87 34.62 -25.82
N LEU A 94 -10.66 34.18 -25.46
CA LEU A 94 -9.51 35.06 -25.24
C LEU A 94 -9.12 35.85 -26.49
N ILE A 95 -9.24 35.25 -27.68
CA ILE A 95 -9.00 35.94 -28.95
C ILE A 95 -10.11 36.98 -29.23
N ARG A 96 -11.37 36.69 -28.88
CA ARG A 96 -12.50 37.63 -29.04
C ARG A 96 -12.34 38.86 -28.15
N ARG A 97 -11.87 38.67 -26.90
CA ARG A 97 -11.63 39.75 -25.93
C ARG A 97 -10.35 40.55 -26.20
N GLY A 98 -9.45 40.01 -27.02
CA GLY A 98 -8.20 40.67 -27.41
C GLY A 98 -7.00 40.33 -26.52
N ASP A 99 -7.15 39.40 -25.57
CA ASP A 99 -6.07 38.91 -24.71
C ASP A 99 -5.03 38.09 -25.50
N LEU A 100 -5.50 37.37 -26.53
CA LEU A 100 -4.68 36.65 -27.50
C LEU A 100 -4.79 37.26 -28.89
N SER A 101 -3.68 37.27 -29.64
CA SER A 101 -3.64 37.90 -30.96
C SER A 101 -4.23 37.00 -32.05
N LYS A 102 -5.02 37.61 -32.95
CA LYS A 102 -5.40 37.03 -34.27
C LYS A 102 -4.25 37.00 -35.29
N LYS A 103 -3.14 37.66 -34.96
CA LYS A 103 -1.90 37.64 -35.75
C LYS A 103 -0.92 36.69 -35.07
N VAL A 104 -0.33 35.80 -35.86
CA VAL A 104 0.77 34.93 -35.44
C VAL A 104 1.98 35.38 -36.24
N GLY A 105 2.96 35.98 -35.55
CA GLY A 105 4.01 36.76 -36.22
C GLY A 105 3.42 37.99 -36.92
N GLU A 106 3.86 38.24 -38.16
CA GLU A 106 3.43 39.40 -38.95
C GLU A 106 2.18 39.16 -39.80
N ARG A 107 1.67 37.91 -39.87
CA ARG A 107 0.58 37.55 -40.79
C ARG A 107 -0.79 37.51 -40.09
N PRO A 108 -1.83 38.16 -40.66
CA PRO A 108 -3.21 38.02 -40.18
C PRO A 108 -3.75 36.61 -40.48
N HIS A 109 -4.44 36.02 -39.51
CA HIS A 109 -5.01 34.68 -39.63
C HIS A 109 -6.53 34.70 -39.38
N SER A 110 -7.23 33.68 -39.90
CA SER A 110 -8.63 33.44 -39.57
C SER A 110 -8.80 33.12 -38.07
N MET A 111 -10.00 33.27 -37.51
CA MET A 111 -10.28 32.87 -36.13
C MET A 111 -9.89 31.41 -35.89
N ARG A 112 -10.33 30.51 -36.79
CA ARG A 112 -10.05 29.07 -36.72
C ARG A 112 -8.55 28.75 -36.74
N SER A 113 -7.78 29.45 -37.58
CA SER A 113 -6.33 29.25 -37.66
C SER A 113 -5.62 29.79 -36.41
N SER A 114 -6.08 30.93 -35.89
CA SER A 114 -5.52 31.55 -34.68
C SER A 114 -5.81 30.71 -33.43
N SER A 115 -7.04 30.22 -33.27
CA SER A 115 -7.42 29.37 -32.15
C SER A 115 -6.71 28.03 -32.19
N ALA A 116 -6.56 27.40 -33.36
CA ALA A 116 -5.77 26.19 -33.52
C ALA A 116 -4.29 26.40 -33.13
N TYR A 117 -3.68 27.52 -33.54
CA TYR A 117 -2.30 27.86 -33.17
C TYR A 117 -2.13 27.96 -31.66
N TRP A 118 -2.95 28.78 -30.99
CA TRP A 118 -2.85 28.98 -29.54
C TRP A 118 -3.21 27.72 -28.75
N THR A 119 -4.19 26.94 -29.22
CA THR A 119 -4.53 25.63 -28.63
C THR A 119 -3.34 24.67 -28.70
N ASN A 120 -2.64 24.62 -29.84
CA ASN A 120 -1.42 23.81 -29.98
C ASN A 120 -0.28 24.31 -29.09
N ARG A 121 -0.17 25.62 -28.86
CA ARG A 121 0.80 26.18 -27.90
C ARG A 121 0.47 25.79 -26.46
N VAL A 122 -0.80 25.77 -26.07
CA VAL A 122 -1.23 25.34 -24.73
C VAL A 122 -1.02 23.84 -24.53
N LEU A 123 -1.39 23.02 -25.52
CA LEU A 123 -1.33 21.56 -25.43
C LEU A 123 0.05 20.97 -25.74
N GLY A 124 0.97 21.77 -26.24
CA GLY A 124 2.23 21.30 -26.81
C GLY A 124 2.04 20.67 -28.19
N THR A 125 3.17 20.46 -28.86
CA THR A 125 3.26 19.81 -30.18
C THR A 125 4.44 18.83 -30.18
N THR A 126 4.58 18.03 -31.23
CA THR A 126 5.75 17.16 -31.40
C THR A 126 7.07 17.94 -31.50
N THR A 127 7.02 19.20 -31.91
CA THR A 127 8.19 20.08 -32.08
C THR A 127 8.47 21.00 -30.88
N ASP A 128 7.46 21.27 -30.04
CA ASP A 128 7.57 22.09 -28.84
C ASP A 128 6.85 21.36 -27.71
N SER A 129 7.63 20.76 -26.81
CA SER A 129 7.12 19.94 -25.72
C SER A 129 6.56 20.74 -24.54
N ARG A 130 6.67 22.07 -24.56
CA ARG A 130 6.11 22.91 -23.50
C ARG A 130 4.58 22.88 -23.55
N THR A 131 3.98 22.78 -22.38
CA THR A 131 2.53 22.78 -22.20
C THR A 131 2.15 23.83 -21.16
N TYR A 132 0.98 24.42 -21.33
CA TYR A 132 0.42 25.44 -20.44
C TYR A 132 -1.00 25.06 -20.03
N ARG A 133 -1.33 23.76 -20.09
CA ARG A 133 -2.67 23.23 -19.85
C ARG A 133 -3.05 23.41 -18.39
N LEU A 134 -2.17 22.99 -17.48
CA LEU A 134 -2.37 23.13 -16.04
C LEU A 134 -2.32 24.60 -15.63
N VAL A 135 -1.40 25.38 -16.20
CA VAL A 135 -1.34 26.83 -16.01
C VAL A 135 -2.67 27.49 -16.39
N LEU A 136 -3.22 27.16 -17.57
CA LEU A 136 -4.51 27.69 -18.01
C LEU A 136 -5.64 27.33 -17.04
N VAL A 137 -5.68 26.09 -16.53
CA VAL A 137 -6.69 25.66 -15.56
C VAL A 137 -6.62 26.49 -14.28
N VAL A 138 -5.42 26.68 -13.72
CA VAL A 138 -5.23 27.52 -12.52
C VAL A 138 -5.61 28.98 -12.81
N LEU A 139 -5.30 29.51 -13.99
CA LEU A 139 -5.70 30.86 -14.40
C LEU A 139 -7.22 31.00 -14.54
N ILE A 140 -7.93 29.97 -15.03
CA ILE A 140 -9.39 29.95 -15.08
C ILE A 140 -9.96 30.03 -13.66
N LEU A 141 -9.50 29.17 -12.74
CA LEU A 141 -9.95 29.17 -11.34
C LEU A 141 -9.58 30.45 -10.57
N SER A 142 -8.51 31.12 -10.99
CA SER A 142 -8.07 32.38 -10.41
C SER A 142 -8.74 33.61 -11.06
N ASN A 143 -9.57 33.43 -12.08
CA ASN A 143 -10.15 34.50 -12.91
C ASN A 143 -9.08 35.44 -13.51
N LYS A 144 -8.01 34.86 -14.06
CA LYS A 144 -6.79 35.54 -14.55
C LYS A 144 -6.36 35.05 -15.95
N THR A 145 -7.29 34.55 -16.77
CA THR A 145 -6.98 33.98 -18.10
C THR A 145 -6.33 34.97 -19.06
N SER A 146 -6.58 36.27 -18.91
CA SER A 146 -5.90 37.34 -19.66
C SER A 146 -4.37 37.36 -19.46
N CYS A 147 -3.86 36.78 -18.36
CA CYS A 147 -2.44 36.66 -18.10
C CYS A 147 -1.75 35.51 -18.85
N LEU A 148 -2.49 34.62 -19.52
CA LEU A 148 -1.93 33.44 -20.20
C LEU A 148 -0.78 33.78 -21.14
N LYS A 149 -0.93 34.87 -21.92
CA LYS A 149 0.11 35.34 -22.85
C LYS A 149 1.39 35.76 -22.13
N ASN A 150 1.27 36.35 -20.93
CA ASN A 150 2.41 36.72 -20.11
C ASN A 150 3.14 35.46 -19.59
N PHE A 151 2.40 34.47 -19.10
CA PHE A 151 2.97 33.19 -18.65
C PHE A 151 3.71 32.48 -19.79
N MET A 152 3.16 32.49 -21.00
CA MET A 152 3.85 31.98 -22.19
C MET A 152 5.12 32.77 -22.52
N ARG A 153 5.07 34.11 -22.48
CA ARG A 153 6.23 34.97 -22.75
C ARG A 153 7.37 34.75 -21.75
N GLU A 154 7.05 34.60 -20.47
CA GLU A 154 8.04 34.36 -19.41
C GLU A 154 8.44 32.87 -19.28
N ASN A 155 7.97 32.01 -20.20
CA ASN A 155 8.17 30.56 -20.19
C ASN A 155 7.81 29.92 -18.83
N PHE A 156 6.68 30.34 -18.24
CA PHE A 156 6.08 29.71 -17.08
C PHE A 156 5.09 28.64 -17.56
N ASP A 157 5.63 27.46 -17.87
CA ASP A 157 4.90 26.30 -18.36
C ASP A 157 4.45 25.37 -17.22
N ASP A 158 3.77 24.27 -17.56
CA ASP A 158 3.27 23.29 -16.60
C ASP A 158 4.41 22.65 -15.78
N SER A 159 5.63 22.53 -16.34
CA SER A 159 6.80 22.06 -15.58
C SER A 159 7.20 23.06 -14.50
N LYS A 160 7.27 24.36 -14.80
CA LYS A 160 7.51 25.38 -13.77
C LYS A 160 6.39 25.43 -12.73
N LEU A 161 5.13 25.21 -13.14
CA LEU A 161 4.00 25.13 -12.21
C LEU A 161 4.18 23.99 -11.19
N HIS A 162 4.68 22.83 -11.62
CA HIS A 162 5.01 21.71 -10.72
C HIS A 162 6.11 22.08 -9.71
N HIS A 163 7.13 22.83 -10.11
CA HIS A 163 8.26 23.19 -9.25
C HIS A 163 8.07 24.52 -8.50
N LEU A 164 6.94 25.22 -8.69
CA LEU A 164 6.64 26.47 -8.02
C LEU A 164 6.69 26.29 -6.50
N GLN A 165 7.68 26.93 -5.88
CA GLN A 165 7.88 26.89 -4.45
C GLN A 165 6.85 27.78 -3.74
N PRO A 166 6.43 27.43 -2.51
CA PRO A 166 5.68 28.36 -1.70
C PRO A 166 6.52 29.63 -1.47
N PRO A 167 5.91 30.82 -1.43
CA PRO A 167 6.65 32.02 -1.07
C PRO A 167 7.20 31.93 0.35
N ALA A 168 8.39 32.49 0.57
CA ALA A 168 9.14 32.29 1.81
C ALA A 168 8.41 32.78 3.09
N SER A 169 8.35 31.84 4.04
CA SER A 169 8.23 31.84 5.50
C SER A 169 6.93 32.16 6.25
N SER A 170 6.59 31.16 7.07
CA SER A 170 6.09 31.19 8.45
C SER A 170 4.75 31.87 8.72
N HIS A 171 3.75 31.01 8.89
CA HIS A 171 2.39 31.32 9.31
C HIS A 171 1.61 32.19 8.32
N TYR A 172 0.31 31.91 8.25
CA TYR A 172 -0.65 32.35 7.25
C TYR A 172 -0.83 33.87 7.08
N THR A 173 0.04 34.71 7.66
CA THR A 173 -0.09 36.16 7.79
C THR A 173 0.87 36.98 6.90
N HIS A 174 2.01 36.46 6.42
CA HIS A 174 2.95 37.26 5.59
C HIS A 174 3.64 36.45 4.48
N MET A 175 2.99 36.27 3.32
CA MET A 175 3.62 35.65 2.15
C MET A 175 4.50 36.64 1.38
N ALA A 176 5.76 36.30 1.12
CA ALA A 176 6.59 37.03 0.17
C ALA A 176 5.97 36.97 -1.26
N PRO A 177 6.24 37.96 -2.15
CA PRO A 177 5.85 37.85 -3.55
C PRO A 177 6.65 36.74 -4.26
N PHE A 178 6.04 36.07 -5.25
CA PHE A 178 6.78 35.15 -6.12
C PHE A 178 7.91 35.89 -6.85
N SER A 179 9.08 35.27 -6.92
CA SER A 179 10.22 35.79 -7.71
C SER A 179 10.01 35.67 -9.22
N GLU A 180 9.00 34.92 -9.64
CA GLU A 180 8.70 34.61 -11.03
C GLU A 180 8.06 35.81 -11.76
N LYS A 181 8.69 36.23 -12.86
CA LYS A 181 8.25 37.38 -13.67
C LYS A 181 6.83 37.27 -14.21
N ALA A 182 6.31 36.04 -14.33
CA ALA A 182 4.93 35.77 -14.74
C ALA A 182 3.88 36.43 -13.82
N PHE A 183 4.22 36.65 -12.54
CA PHE A 183 3.35 37.26 -11.52
C PHE A 183 3.58 38.77 -11.36
N THR A 184 4.31 39.41 -12.27
CA THR A 184 4.56 40.85 -12.21
C THR A 184 3.22 41.60 -12.15
N ASN A 185 3.08 42.53 -11.19
CA ASN A 185 1.86 43.31 -10.90
C ASN A 185 0.69 42.54 -10.25
N TRP A 186 0.90 41.29 -9.84
CA TRP A 186 -0.12 40.56 -9.07
C TRP A 186 -0.10 41.00 -7.61
N ARG A 187 -1.28 41.19 -7.02
CA ARG A 187 -1.40 41.41 -5.57
C ARG A 187 -1.06 40.12 -4.83
N GLN A 188 -0.58 40.23 -3.60
CA GLN A 188 -0.26 39.06 -2.75
C GLN A 188 -1.42 38.06 -2.66
N ASN A 189 -2.66 38.52 -2.46
CA ASN A 189 -3.82 37.62 -2.38
C ASN A 189 -4.12 36.89 -3.70
N GLU A 190 -3.83 37.51 -4.85
CA GLU A 190 -4.06 36.88 -6.16
C GLU A 190 -3.01 35.79 -6.42
N ALA A 191 -1.75 36.08 -6.08
CA ALA A 191 -0.67 35.11 -6.12
C ALA A 191 -0.93 33.94 -5.15
N ARG A 192 -1.41 34.23 -3.93
CA ARG A 192 -1.82 33.21 -2.96
C ARG A 192 -2.93 32.31 -3.50
N ASN A 193 -4.00 32.89 -4.05
CA ASN A 193 -5.11 32.11 -4.62
C ASN A 193 -4.63 31.20 -5.75
N PHE A 194 -3.75 31.70 -6.63
CA PHE A 194 -3.15 30.89 -7.68
C PHE A 194 -2.38 29.68 -7.11
N TYR A 195 -1.60 29.90 -6.05
CA TYR A 195 -0.87 28.83 -5.38
C TYR A 195 -1.79 27.82 -4.71
N GLU A 196 -2.85 28.27 -4.03
CA GLU A 196 -3.84 27.41 -3.40
C GLU A 196 -4.53 26.52 -4.45
N TYR A 197 -4.96 27.08 -5.60
CA TYR A 197 -5.52 26.30 -6.70
C TYR A 197 -4.51 25.34 -7.33
N ARG A 198 -3.25 25.73 -7.44
CA ARG A 198 -2.16 24.84 -7.85
C ARG A 198 -2.07 23.63 -6.91
N CYS A 199 -2.10 23.82 -5.59
CA CYS A 199 -2.08 22.72 -4.62
C CYS A 199 -3.30 21.79 -4.77
N LYS A 200 -4.49 22.34 -5.03
CA LYS A 200 -5.72 21.55 -5.30
C LYS A 200 -5.70 20.78 -6.62
N LEU A 201 -4.91 21.24 -7.59
CA LEU A 201 -4.80 20.63 -8.91
C LEU A 201 -3.66 19.59 -8.97
N LEU A 202 -2.55 19.86 -8.29
CA LEU A 202 -1.32 19.07 -8.34
C LEU A 202 -1.19 18.13 -7.14
N VAL A 203 -2.27 17.45 -6.78
CA VAL A 203 -2.24 16.40 -5.76
C VAL A 203 -1.42 15.21 -6.29
N PRO A 204 -0.45 14.67 -5.52
CA PRO A 204 0.39 13.56 -5.97
C PRO A 204 -0.42 12.35 -6.45
N PHE A 205 -0.08 11.82 -7.63
CA PHE A 205 -0.63 10.56 -8.14
C PHE A 205 0.23 9.39 -7.64
N LEU A 206 -0.39 8.48 -6.89
CA LEU A 206 0.31 7.40 -6.20
C LEU A 206 0.43 6.17 -7.11
N ALA A 207 1.65 5.72 -7.38
CA ALA A 207 1.89 4.57 -8.23
C ALA A 207 3.08 3.77 -7.70
N LYS A 208 2.99 2.45 -7.82
CA LYS A 208 4.08 1.56 -7.43
C LYS A 208 5.16 1.59 -8.49
N SER A 209 6.42 1.64 -8.05
CA SER A 209 7.56 1.58 -8.97
C SER A 209 7.53 0.28 -9.77
N ARG A 210 7.79 0.40 -11.08
CA ARG A 210 7.93 -0.74 -11.99
C ARG A 210 9.38 -1.21 -12.10
N LEU A 211 10.32 -0.47 -11.52
CA LEU A 211 11.74 -0.82 -11.50
C LEU A 211 12.02 -1.84 -10.38
N PRO A 212 12.65 -2.99 -10.67
CA PRO A 212 12.98 -3.98 -9.65
C PRO A 212 13.84 -3.39 -8.53
N GLY A 213 13.46 -3.62 -7.28
CA GLY A 213 14.24 -3.19 -6.12
C GLY A 213 14.10 -1.72 -5.74
N GLN A 214 13.15 -1.01 -6.34
CA GLN A 214 12.84 0.37 -5.97
C GLN A 214 11.42 0.47 -5.45
N VAL A 215 11.21 1.35 -4.48
CA VAL A 215 9.90 1.73 -3.97
C VAL A 215 9.65 3.20 -4.27
N SER A 216 8.44 3.51 -4.76
CA SER A 216 8.02 4.90 -4.93
C SER A 216 7.89 5.58 -3.57
N GLN A 217 8.45 6.78 -3.45
CA GLN A 217 8.43 7.55 -2.23
C GLN A 217 7.67 8.86 -2.47
N TYR A 218 6.75 9.19 -1.57
CA TYR A 218 5.95 10.41 -1.66
C TYR A 218 6.12 11.24 -0.39
N HIS A 219 6.34 12.55 -0.56
CA HIS A 219 6.47 13.50 0.53
C HIS A 219 5.28 14.46 0.52
N PHE A 220 4.72 14.70 1.71
CA PHE A 220 3.59 15.58 1.94
C PHE A 220 3.93 16.54 3.08
N ASP A 221 4.09 17.81 2.74
CA ASP A 221 4.23 18.91 3.71
C ASP A 221 2.94 19.09 4.53
N PHE A 222 3.01 19.88 5.59
CA PHE A 222 1.88 20.18 6.49
C PHE A 222 0.61 20.64 5.76
N ASP A 223 0.75 21.49 4.73
CA ASP A 223 -0.36 22.05 3.96
C ASP A 223 -0.76 21.19 2.73
N SER A 224 -0.18 20.01 2.57
CA SER A 224 -0.45 19.15 1.41
C SER A 224 -1.84 18.53 1.48
N ILE A 225 -2.52 18.50 0.34
CA ILE A 225 -3.78 17.79 0.20
C ILE A 225 -3.48 16.31 -0.03
N LEU A 226 -4.04 15.47 0.83
CA LEU A 226 -3.83 14.03 0.79
C LEU A 226 -4.85 13.40 -0.19
N PRO A 227 -4.41 12.52 -1.11
CA PRO A 227 -5.30 11.81 -2.03
C PRO A 227 -6.05 10.63 -1.38
N TRP A 228 -6.05 10.54 -0.04
CA TRP A 228 -6.73 9.50 0.72
C TRP A 228 -7.49 10.07 1.93
N LYS A 229 -8.47 9.29 2.39
CA LYS A 229 -9.15 9.50 3.66
C LYS A 229 -8.97 8.28 4.55
N VAL A 230 -8.84 8.51 5.86
CA VAL A 230 -8.85 7.44 6.87
C VAL A 230 -10.29 7.01 7.10
N LEU A 231 -10.55 5.72 7.09
CA LEU A 231 -11.86 5.17 7.42
C LEU A 231 -11.90 4.89 8.92
N SER A 232 -12.77 5.59 9.66
CA SER A 232 -13.01 5.28 11.07
C SER A 232 -13.54 3.85 11.19
N LEU A 233 -12.84 3.02 11.95
CA LEU A 233 -13.31 1.70 12.34
C LEU A 233 -14.42 1.92 13.37
N GLY A 234 -15.68 1.81 12.95
CA GLY A 234 -16.84 2.16 13.77
C GLY A 234 -16.72 1.69 15.22
N ALA A 235 -16.52 2.63 16.14
CA ALA A 235 -16.60 2.38 17.57
C ALA A 235 -18.06 2.12 17.93
N SER A 236 -18.34 0.92 18.42
CA SER A 236 -19.44 0.77 19.36
C SER A 236 -19.10 1.63 20.58
N SER A 237 -19.84 2.74 20.74
CA SER A 237 -19.94 3.62 21.92
C SER A 237 -18.72 4.42 22.39
N SER A 238 -18.75 5.73 22.07
CA SER A 238 -18.70 6.89 23.00
C SER A 238 -17.67 7.97 22.60
N PRO A 239 -18.03 9.28 22.62
CA PRO A 239 -17.22 10.36 22.09
C PRO A 239 -16.30 10.95 23.15
N GLN A 240 -15.05 10.47 23.21
CA GLN A 240 -13.91 11.27 23.65
C GLN A 240 -12.77 10.98 22.68
N MET A 241 -12.38 12.00 21.90
CA MET A 241 -11.26 11.93 20.97
C MET A 241 -9.98 11.55 21.72
N THR A 242 -9.61 10.28 21.59
CA THR A 242 -8.27 9.76 21.84
C THR A 242 -7.87 9.05 20.53
N ASP A 243 -6.61 9.19 20.11
CA ASP A 243 -5.99 8.69 18.86
C ASP A 243 -6.19 7.16 18.64
N SER A 244 -7.42 6.68 18.44
CA SER A 244 -7.76 5.24 18.53
C SER A 244 -8.64 4.70 17.38
N ASP A 245 -8.59 5.32 16.20
CA ASP A 245 -9.12 4.75 14.95
C ASP A 245 -8.14 3.75 14.28
N SER A 246 -7.15 3.26 15.03
CA SER A 246 -6.09 2.42 14.52
C SER A 246 -6.00 1.07 15.21
N LEU A 247 -5.65 0.05 14.42
CA LEU A 247 -5.38 -1.28 14.96
C LEU A 247 -3.96 -1.29 15.55
N PRO A 248 -3.80 -1.52 16.87
CA PRO A 248 -2.48 -1.73 17.45
C PRO A 248 -1.92 -3.06 16.95
N GLY A 249 -0.80 -3.04 16.25
CA GLY A 249 -0.01 -4.22 15.87
C GLY A 249 1.28 -4.29 16.69
N GLY A 250 1.92 -5.47 16.75
CA GLY A 250 3.16 -5.66 17.54
C GLY A 250 4.32 -4.73 17.17
N PHE A 251 4.31 -4.13 15.97
CA PHE A 251 5.40 -3.33 15.41
C PHE A 251 4.97 -1.93 14.95
N GLY A 252 3.70 -1.56 15.14
CA GLY A 252 3.20 -0.28 14.67
C GLY A 252 1.68 -0.15 14.68
N GLU A 253 1.24 1.01 14.22
CA GLU A 253 -0.15 1.40 14.04
C GLU A 253 -0.56 1.17 12.58
N VAL A 254 -1.68 0.50 12.33
CA VAL A 254 -2.22 0.33 10.97
C VAL A 254 -3.56 1.04 10.84
N GLN A 255 -3.65 1.95 9.87
CA GLN A 255 -4.87 2.68 9.54
C GLN A 255 -5.47 2.14 8.24
N LYS A 256 -6.79 1.97 8.22
CA LYS A 256 -7.53 1.63 7.01
C LYS A 256 -7.85 2.91 6.24
N ILE A 257 -7.47 2.98 4.98
CA ILE A 257 -7.69 4.17 4.15
C ILE A 257 -8.35 3.82 2.82
N VAL A 258 -9.00 4.82 2.22
CA VAL A 258 -9.43 4.82 0.81
C VAL A 258 -8.62 5.89 0.10
N ILE A 259 -8.00 5.52 -1.01
CA ILE A 259 -7.35 6.47 -1.94
C ILE A 259 -8.35 6.73 -3.08
N HIS A 260 -8.49 7.98 -3.51
CA HIS A 260 -9.39 8.30 -4.62
C HIS A 260 -9.00 7.53 -5.88
N ALA A 261 -9.97 6.88 -6.55
CA ALA A 261 -9.71 5.93 -7.63
C ALA A 261 -8.99 6.54 -8.85
N TRP A 262 -9.15 7.85 -9.08
CA TRP A 262 -8.43 8.62 -10.10
C TRP A 262 -7.16 9.31 -9.58
N GLN A 263 -6.58 8.81 -8.48
CA GLN A 263 -5.36 9.39 -7.92
C GLN A 263 -4.31 8.32 -7.61
N HIS A 264 -4.51 7.10 -8.12
CA HIS A 264 -3.52 6.04 -7.99
C HIS A 264 -3.50 5.02 -9.13
N GLY A 265 -2.34 4.39 -9.35
CA GLY A 265 -2.09 3.39 -10.39
C GLY A 265 -2.06 1.93 -9.91
N PHE A 266 -2.57 1.64 -8.70
CA PHE A 266 -2.41 0.32 -8.05
C PHE A 266 -3.33 -0.80 -8.55
N HIS A 267 -4.26 -0.54 -9.47
CA HIS A 267 -5.33 -1.49 -9.80
C HIS A 267 -4.86 -2.88 -10.25
N ASP A 268 -3.81 -2.96 -11.07
CA ASP A 268 -3.22 -4.24 -11.49
C ASP A 268 -2.56 -5.00 -10.34
N ASP A 269 -1.84 -4.27 -9.47
CA ASP A 269 -1.16 -4.84 -8.31
C ASP A 269 -2.18 -5.45 -7.33
N LEU A 270 -3.30 -4.77 -7.07
CA LEU A 270 -4.39 -5.23 -6.21
C LEU A 270 -5.10 -6.45 -6.79
N ARG A 271 -5.40 -6.44 -8.09
CA ARG A 271 -6.02 -7.59 -8.79
C ARG A 271 -5.20 -8.87 -8.67
N ARG A 272 -3.87 -8.78 -8.80
CA ARG A 272 -2.96 -9.93 -8.77
C ARG A 272 -2.96 -10.70 -7.43
N ILE A 273 -3.32 -10.02 -6.35
CA ILE A 273 -3.35 -10.59 -5.00
C ILE A 273 -4.77 -10.75 -4.46
N SER A 274 -5.80 -10.55 -5.31
CA SER A 274 -7.21 -10.63 -4.90
C SER A 274 -7.58 -9.65 -3.78
N ALA A 275 -6.86 -8.53 -3.66
CA ALA A 275 -7.17 -7.48 -2.71
C ALA A 275 -8.34 -6.62 -3.20
N SER A 276 -9.02 -5.94 -2.27
CA SER A 276 -9.98 -4.90 -2.61
C SER A 276 -9.30 -3.82 -3.46
N PRO A 277 -9.92 -3.37 -4.57
CA PRO A 277 -9.32 -2.38 -5.46
C PRO A 277 -9.32 -0.95 -4.87
N SER A 278 -9.96 -0.76 -3.71
CA SER A 278 -10.28 0.54 -3.14
C SER A 278 -9.79 0.75 -1.70
N LEU A 279 -9.34 -0.32 -1.04
CA LEU A 279 -8.94 -0.30 0.37
C LEU A 279 -7.45 -0.54 0.52
N PHE A 280 -6.83 0.29 1.36
CA PHE A 280 -5.40 0.23 1.63
C PHE A 280 -5.13 0.26 3.13
N ALA A 281 -3.97 -0.28 3.51
CA ALA A 281 -3.43 -0.24 4.85
C ALA A 281 -2.26 0.75 4.88
N LEU A 282 -2.35 1.75 5.75
CA LEU A 282 -1.30 2.72 6.01
C LEU A 282 -0.64 2.37 7.35
N LYS A 283 0.52 1.71 7.31
CA LYS A 283 1.27 1.27 8.49
C LYS A 283 2.27 2.33 8.92
N ARG A 284 2.24 2.70 10.19
CA ARG A 284 3.23 3.56 10.86
C ARG A 284 3.96 2.74 11.91
N LEU A 285 5.29 2.76 11.91
CA LEU A 285 6.06 2.08 12.95
C LEU A 285 5.98 2.87 14.26
N TYR A 286 5.90 2.18 15.40
CA TYR A 286 5.92 2.86 16.72
C TYR A 286 7.28 3.49 17.00
N SER A 287 8.34 2.85 16.51
CA SER A 287 9.68 3.40 16.56
C SER A 287 9.77 4.65 15.71
N ARG A 288 10.31 5.72 16.32
CA ARG A 288 10.68 6.94 15.59
C ARG A 288 12.05 6.82 14.92
N SER A 289 12.70 5.66 15.04
CA SER A 289 14.00 5.38 14.43
C SER A 289 13.88 5.36 12.91
N GLU A 290 14.55 6.32 12.27
CA GLU A 290 14.68 6.35 10.82
C GLU A 290 15.41 5.10 10.29
N ILE A 291 16.35 4.56 11.09
CA ILE A 291 17.13 3.38 10.73
C ILE A 291 16.21 2.18 10.60
N GLU A 292 15.36 1.92 11.59
CA GLU A 292 14.44 0.78 11.58
C GLU A 292 13.43 0.86 10.44
N PHE A 293 12.95 2.08 10.13
CA PHE A 293 12.09 2.31 8.98
C PHE A 293 12.80 1.96 7.66
N HIS A 294 14.01 2.47 7.44
CA HIS A 294 14.78 2.17 6.23
C HIS A 294 15.20 0.71 6.15
N GLU A 295 15.46 0.05 7.29
CA GLU A 295 15.70 -1.38 7.33
C GLU A 295 14.46 -2.16 6.85
N GLU A 296 13.27 -1.88 7.37
CA GLU A 296 12.03 -2.54 6.92
C GLU A 296 11.73 -2.26 5.43
N VAL A 297 11.89 -1.01 4.98
CA VAL A 297 11.77 -0.64 3.56
C VAL A 297 12.76 -1.44 2.72
N SER A 298 14.01 -1.58 3.14
CA SER A 298 15.02 -2.33 2.39
C SER A 298 14.68 -3.82 2.26
N GLN A 299 14.04 -4.43 3.26
CA GLN A 299 13.58 -5.81 3.18
C GLN A 299 12.39 -5.93 2.21
N LEU A 300 11.44 -5.00 2.27
CA LEU A 300 10.31 -4.93 1.35
C LEU A 300 10.74 -4.65 -0.09
N GLU A 301 11.77 -3.83 -0.30
CA GLU A 301 12.39 -3.59 -1.60
C GLU A 301 13.07 -4.83 -2.16
N ARG A 302 13.57 -5.73 -1.31
CA ARG A 302 14.25 -6.98 -1.72
C ARG A 302 13.30 -8.13 -1.98
N PHE A 303 12.30 -8.30 -1.13
CA PHE A 303 11.43 -9.49 -1.15
C PHE A 303 9.99 -9.17 -1.52
N GLY A 304 9.51 -7.98 -1.15
CA GLY A 304 8.12 -7.57 -1.29
C GLY A 304 7.62 -7.63 -2.73
N GLY A 305 6.42 -8.18 -2.92
CA GLY A 305 5.70 -8.24 -4.19
C GLY A 305 6.36 -9.02 -5.34
N ARG A 306 7.50 -9.68 -5.11
CA ARG A 306 8.15 -10.57 -6.08
C ARG A 306 7.60 -11.99 -6.05
N HIS A 307 6.88 -12.34 -4.99
CA HIS A 307 6.19 -13.63 -4.89
C HIS A 307 4.70 -13.42 -4.56
N PRO A 308 3.78 -14.21 -5.17
CA PRO A 308 2.34 -14.21 -4.89
C PRO A 308 1.93 -14.26 -3.40
N HIS A 309 2.74 -14.91 -2.56
CA HIS A 309 2.50 -15.14 -1.13
C HIS A 309 3.43 -14.30 -0.22
N ILE A 310 4.00 -13.18 -0.73
CA ILE A 310 4.75 -12.20 0.08
C ILE A 310 4.07 -10.83 -0.07
N VAL A 311 3.93 -10.11 1.04
CA VAL A 311 3.29 -8.80 1.08
C VAL A 311 3.93 -7.84 0.07
N THR A 312 3.10 -7.01 -0.56
CA THR A 312 3.56 -6.05 -1.58
C THR A 312 3.50 -4.64 -1.00
N LEU A 313 4.67 -4.04 -0.75
CA LEU A 313 4.77 -2.61 -0.49
C LEU A 313 4.41 -1.85 -1.78
N LEU A 314 3.42 -0.96 -1.71
CA LEU A 314 2.98 -0.15 -2.84
C LEU A 314 3.81 1.12 -2.98
N SER A 315 4.03 1.81 -1.86
CA SER A 315 4.85 3.02 -1.76
C SER A 315 5.20 3.34 -0.32
N THR A 316 6.14 4.25 -0.11
CA THR A 316 6.36 4.92 1.18
C THR A 316 5.79 6.32 1.14
N VAL A 317 5.31 6.79 2.29
CA VAL A 317 4.76 8.14 2.46
C VAL A 317 5.43 8.80 3.65
N THR A 318 5.98 9.99 3.43
CA THR A 318 6.52 10.85 4.48
C THR A 318 5.61 12.07 4.61
N GLN A 319 5.12 12.33 5.82
CA GLN A 319 4.25 13.45 6.12
C GLN A 319 4.88 14.33 7.19
N GLU A 320 4.95 15.63 6.95
CA GLU A 320 5.34 16.62 7.96
C GLU A 320 4.10 17.19 8.65
N ASP A 321 4.06 17.17 9.98
CA ASP A 321 2.96 17.79 10.74
C ASP A 321 3.37 19.12 11.40
N GLY A 322 4.46 19.73 10.93
CA GLY A 322 5.02 20.99 11.43
C GLY A 322 5.84 20.84 12.72
N GLN A 323 5.70 19.74 13.45
CA GLN A 323 6.47 19.43 14.67
C GLN A 323 7.27 18.13 14.55
N SER A 324 6.80 17.20 13.72
CA SER A 324 7.39 15.89 13.53
C SER A 324 7.21 15.38 12.10
N THR A 325 8.12 14.48 11.71
CA THR A 325 8.01 13.74 10.45
C THR A 325 7.44 12.37 10.74
N LYS A 326 6.28 12.07 10.16
CA LYS A 326 5.64 10.76 10.22
C LYS A 326 5.97 9.99 8.94
N ARG A 327 6.40 8.75 9.07
CA ARG A 327 6.73 7.87 7.94
C ARG A 327 5.78 6.69 7.93
N TYR A 328 5.29 6.37 6.75
CA TYR A 328 4.29 5.34 6.53
C TYR A 328 4.68 4.40 5.41
N LEU A 329 4.25 3.15 5.56
CA LEU A 329 4.31 2.11 4.55
C LEU A 329 2.89 1.87 4.02
N LEU A 330 2.71 1.98 2.71
CA LEU A 330 1.42 1.78 2.07
C LEU A 330 1.30 0.35 1.51
N PHE A 331 0.29 -0.37 1.96
CA PHE A 331 0.01 -1.75 1.55
C PHE A 331 -1.43 -1.90 1.04
N PRO A 332 -1.73 -2.95 0.26
CA PRO A 332 -3.09 -3.41 0.05
C PRO A 332 -3.75 -3.76 1.39
N TRP A 333 -5.04 -3.43 1.56
CA TRP A 333 -5.77 -3.85 2.76
C TRP A 333 -6.12 -5.34 2.70
N ALA A 334 -5.74 -6.09 3.73
CA ALA A 334 -6.14 -7.48 3.92
C ALA A 334 -7.48 -7.54 4.68
N ASP A 335 -8.33 -8.53 4.36
CA ASP A 335 -9.62 -8.70 5.03
C ASP A 335 -9.45 -9.07 6.51
N SER A 336 -8.40 -9.84 6.81
CA SER A 336 -7.98 -10.22 8.16
C SER A 336 -6.54 -10.75 8.15
N ASP A 337 -5.94 -10.98 9.31
CA ASP A 337 -4.85 -11.97 9.44
C ASP A 337 -5.43 -13.40 9.54
N LEU A 338 -4.56 -14.42 9.56
CA LEU A 338 -4.96 -15.82 9.55
C LEU A 338 -5.54 -16.27 10.89
N LEU A 339 -5.10 -15.69 12.01
CA LEU A 339 -5.67 -15.98 13.32
C LEU A 339 -7.12 -15.49 13.40
N ALA A 340 -7.36 -14.24 13.00
CA ALA A 340 -8.70 -13.66 12.90
C ALA A 340 -9.58 -14.42 11.89
N TYR A 341 -9.00 -14.88 10.77
CA TYR A 341 -9.70 -15.75 9.82
C TYR A 341 -10.15 -17.06 10.49
N TRP A 342 -9.28 -17.71 11.26
CA TRP A 342 -9.60 -18.94 11.97
C TRP A 342 -10.69 -18.76 13.03
N GLN A 343 -10.70 -17.61 13.72
CA GLN A 343 -11.72 -17.28 14.72
C GLN A 343 -13.12 -17.19 14.12
N VAL A 344 -13.24 -16.54 12.96
CA VAL A 344 -14.53 -16.24 12.34
C VAL A 344 -15.04 -17.41 11.49
N GLU A 345 -14.15 -18.07 10.74
CA GLU A 345 -14.53 -18.98 9.65
C GLU A 345 -14.70 -20.44 10.11
N ASN A 346 -15.52 -20.65 11.15
CA ASN A 346 -15.71 -21.95 11.79
C ASN A 346 -16.78 -22.85 11.12
N ARG A 347 -17.41 -22.38 10.03
CA ARG A 347 -18.61 -23.04 9.43
C ARG A 347 -18.47 -23.38 7.94
N GLN A 348 -17.34 -23.06 7.32
CA GLN A 348 -17.14 -23.36 5.90
C GLN A 348 -17.04 -24.89 5.68
N PRO A 349 -17.75 -25.45 4.67
CA PRO A 349 -17.64 -26.86 4.36
C PRO A 349 -16.20 -27.26 4.06
N ARG A 350 -15.69 -28.29 4.75
CA ARG A 350 -14.35 -28.86 4.53
C ARG A 350 -14.35 -29.81 3.32
N ASP A 351 -14.85 -29.32 2.20
CA ASP A 351 -14.98 -30.10 0.96
C ASP A 351 -13.65 -30.22 0.20
N HIS A 352 -13.65 -31.00 -0.89
CA HIS A 352 -12.46 -31.19 -1.73
C HIS A 352 -11.88 -29.85 -2.24
N ARG A 353 -12.73 -28.87 -2.55
CA ARG A 353 -12.29 -27.57 -3.06
C ARG A 353 -11.55 -26.80 -1.97
N PHE A 354 -12.07 -26.80 -0.74
CA PHE A 354 -11.40 -26.21 0.42
C PHE A 354 -10.06 -26.86 0.72
N ILE A 355 -10.00 -28.19 0.77
CA ILE A 355 -8.74 -28.89 1.03
C ILE A 355 -7.70 -28.65 -0.08
N LYS A 356 -8.15 -28.61 -1.34
CA LYS A 356 -7.28 -28.24 -2.46
C LYS A 356 -6.72 -26.82 -2.30
N TRP A 357 -7.57 -25.86 -1.95
CA TRP A 357 -7.14 -24.48 -1.70
C TRP A 357 -6.12 -24.41 -0.56
N VAL A 358 -6.37 -25.10 0.56
CA VAL A 358 -5.40 -25.18 1.67
C VAL A 358 -4.05 -25.68 1.16
N ALA A 359 -4.02 -26.81 0.44
CA ALA A 359 -2.78 -27.37 -0.08
C ALA A 359 -2.03 -26.37 -1.00
N GLU A 360 -2.76 -25.65 -1.85
CA GLU A 360 -2.20 -24.57 -2.69
C GLU A 360 -1.62 -23.43 -1.84
N GLN A 361 -2.30 -23.02 -0.75
CA GLN A 361 -1.79 -21.97 0.13
C GLN A 361 -0.53 -22.40 0.89
N LEU A 362 -0.50 -23.61 1.45
CA LEU A 362 0.66 -24.14 2.17
C LEU A 362 1.87 -24.27 1.23
N SER A 363 1.66 -24.84 0.04
CA SER A 363 2.70 -24.93 -0.98
C SER A 363 3.21 -23.55 -1.39
N GLY A 364 2.30 -22.58 -1.58
CA GLY A 364 2.65 -21.22 -1.95
C GLY A 364 3.42 -20.47 -0.84
N MET A 365 3.08 -20.68 0.43
CA MET A 365 3.84 -20.11 1.55
C MET A 365 5.23 -20.74 1.70
N ALA A 366 5.35 -22.06 1.46
CA ALA A 366 6.64 -22.73 1.46
C ALA A 366 7.55 -22.22 0.33
N ASP A 367 7.01 -22.03 -0.88
CA ASP A 367 7.74 -21.46 -2.01
C ASP A 367 8.13 -19.99 -1.76
N ALA A 368 7.24 -19.21 -1.15
CA ALA A 368 7.56 -17.86 -0.69
C ALA A 368 8.73 -17.83 0.29
N LEU A 369 8.75 -18.75 1.26
CA LEU A 369 9.82 -18.81 2.23
C LEU A 369 11.14 -19.24 1.58
N ASN A 370 11.10 -20.22 0.68
CA ASN A 370 12.26 -20.62 -0.12
C ASN A 370 12.82 -19.42 -0.92
N TYR A 371 11.95 -18.61 -1.50
CA TYR A 371 12.34 -17.38 -2.19
C TYR A 371 12.99 -16.35 -1.25
N ILE A 372 12.49 -16.16 -0.02
CA ILE A 372 13.14 -15.27 0.97
C ILE A 372 14.52 -15.82 1.36
N HIS A 373 14.63 -17.13 1.53
CA HIS A 373 15.85 -17.82 1.93
C HIS A 373 16.95 -17.77 0.89
N ASP A 374 16.57 -17.84 -0.39
CA ASP A 374 17.47 -17.74 -1.53
C ASP A 374 16.78 -17.08 -2.73
N PRO A 375 16.76 -15.74 -2.80
CA PRO A 375 16.07 -15.02 -3.87
C PRO A 375 16.85 -15.03 -5.20
N ASN A 376 18.03 -15.70 -5.25
CA ASN A 376 18.97 -15.60 -6.38
C ASN A 376 19.34 -14.15 -6.76
N LEU A 377 19.38 -13.25 -5.77
CA LEU A 377 19.73 -11.84 -5.96
C LEU A 377 21.19 -11.59 -5.59
N THR A 378 21.88 -10.84 -6.46
CA THR A 378 23.25 -10.35 -6.22
C THR A 378 23.22 -8.85 -6.03
N ILE A 379 23.69 -8.37 -4.88
CA ILE A 379 23.84 -6.94 -4.56
C ILE A 379 25.32 -6.67 -4.31
N ASN A 380 25.89 -5.68 -5.00
CA ASN A 380 27.31 -5.34 -4.89
C ASN A 380 28.25 -6.56 -5.06
N ASN A 381 27.98 -7.40 -6.08
CA ASN A 381 28.71 -8.64 -6.37
C ASN A 381 28.70 -9.71 -5.26
N LYS A 382 27.75 -9.64 -4.32
CA LYS A 382 27.56 -10.65 -3.27
C LYS A 382 26.14 -11.22 -3.34
N ARG A 383 26.02 -12.54 -3.18
CA ARG A 383 24.70 -13.17 -3.02
C ARG A 383 24.08 -12.73 -1.71
N VAL A 384 22.79 -12.43 -1.76
CA VAL A 384 22.02 -12.01 -0.59
C VAL A 384 21.05 -13.11 -0.22
N TYR A 385 21.06 -13.48 1.06
CA TYR A 385 20.12 -14.42 1.64
C TYR A 385 19.30 -13.70 2.72
N GLY A 386 18.03 -14.09 2.84
CA GLY A 386 17.12 -13.60 3.85
C GLY A 386 16.68 -14.67 4.84
N ARG A 387 16.06 -14.20 5.92
CA ARG A 387 15.31 -14.99 6.91
C ARG A 387 14.14 -14.13 7.36
N HIS A 388 12.91 -14.65 7.35
CA HIS A 388 11.72 -13.91 7.75
C HIS A 388 11.75 -13.56 9.25
N GLY A 389 11.99 -14.55 10.10
CA GLY A 389 12.27 -14.38 11.53
C GLY A 389 11.06 -14.21 12.46
N ASP A 390 9.82 -14.19 11.96
CA ASP A 390 8.61 -14.06 12.79
C ASP A 390 7.36 -14.65 12.10
N ILE A 391 7.43 -15.90 11.66
CA ILE A 391 6.30 -16.58 11.03
C ILE A 391 5.32 -17.07 12.10
N LYS A 392 4.09 -16.57 12.05
CA LYS A 392 2.97 -16.90 12.94
C LYS A 392 1.64 -16.53 12.28
N PRO A 393 0.49 -17.05 12.74
CA PRO A 393 -0.81 -16.76 12.14
C PRO A 393 -1.13 -15.26 11.99
N GLU A 394 -0.75 -14.44 12.97
CA GLU A 394 -0.98 -12.99 12.97
C GLU A 394 -0.20 -12.26 11.88
N ASN A 395 0.91 -12.83 11.42
CA ASN A 395 1.75 -12.28 10.34
C ASN A 395 1.41 -12.89 8.97
N VAL A 396 0.34 -13.68 8.85
CA VAL A 396 -0.18 -14.18 7.58
C VAL A 396 -1.47 -13.46 7.23
N LEU A 397 -1.44 -12.61 6.20
CA LEU A 397 -2.58 -11.81 5.76
C LEU A 397 -3.50 -12.61 4.83
N CYS A 398 -4.81 -12.47 5.03
CA CYS A 398 -5.86 -13.09 4.24
C CYS A 398 -6.52 -12.08 3.29
N PHE A 399 -6.42 -12.32 1.98
CA PHE A 399 -7.10 -11.54 0.94
C PHE A 399 -8.20 -12.39 0.31
N LYS A 400 -9.46 -12.24 0.73
CA LYS A 400 -10.59 -13.11 0.33
C LYS A 400 -10.96 -12.98 -1.15
N GLY A 401 -11.00 -11.75 -1.67
CA GLY A 401 -11.43 -11.48 -3.05
C GLY A 401 -12.79 -12.14 -3.39
N LYS A 402 -12.91 -12.70 -4.60
CA LYS A 402 -14.14 -13.40 -5.08
C LYS A 402 -14.15 -14.92 -4.84
N GLY A 403 -13.22 -15.44 -4.04
CA GLY A 403 -13.03 -16.89 -3.85
C GLY A 403 -12.67 -17.23 -2.40
N GLN A 404 -11.93 -18.33 -2.20
CA GLN A 404 -11.41 -18.71 -0.87
C GLN A 404 -10.29 -17.79 -0.39
N GLY A 405 -9.77 -16.96 -1.30
CA GLY A 405 -8.77 -15.96 -1.01
C GLY A 405 -7.35 -16.43 -1.16
N LYS A 406 -6.42 -15.62 -0.65
CA LYS A 406 -4.99 -15.84 -0.72
C LYS A 406 -4.33 -15.50 0.60
N LEU A 407 -3.42 -16.35 1.04
CA LEU A 407 -2.61 -16.16 2.24
C LEU A 407 -1.26 -15.57 1.85
N VAL A 408 -0.84 -14.53 2.56
CA VAL A 408 0.37 -13.76 2.21
C VAL A 408 1.21 -13.53 3.46
N LEU A 409 2.46 -13.95 3.44
CA LEU A 409 3.42 -13.66 4.50
C LEU A 409 3.67 -12.15 4.56
N SER A 410 3.61 -11.59 5.76
CA SER A 410 3.74 -10.16 6.03
C SER A 410 4.73 -9.89 7.15
N ASP A 411 4.93 -8.60 7.44
CA ASP A 411 5.79 -8.13 8.53
C ASP A 411 7.25 -8.57 8.41
N LEU A 412 7.88 -8.08 7.33
CA LEU A 412 9.30 -8.28 7.07
C LEU A 412 10.21 -7.38 7.92
N GLY A 413 9.66 -6.63 8.90
CA GLY A 413 10.44 -5.74 9.77
C GLY A 413 11.49 -6.47 10.61
N LEU A 414 11.31 -7.77 10.86
CA LEU A 414 12.29 -8.64 11.52
C LEU A 414 13.17 -9.45 10.55
N THR A 415 13.01 -9.23 9.24
CA THR A 415 13.79 -9.94 8.24
C THR A 415 15.25 -9.47 8.31
N ARG A 416 16.16 -10.43 8.53
CA ARG A 416 17.61 -10.15 8.64
C ARG A 416 18.34 -10.70 7.40
N THR A 417 19.32 -9.96 6.89
CA THR A 417 20.13 -10.38 5.75
C THR A 417 21.56 -10.73 6.13
N HIS A 418 22.08 -11.76 5.47
CA HIS A 418 23.44 -12.24 5.63
C HIS A 418 24.15 -12.22 4.27
N GLY A 419 25.40 -11.76 4.24
CA GLY A 419 26.28 -11.94 3.08
C GLY A 419 27.04 -13.26 3.17
N ASP A 420 27.74 -13.65 2.11
CA ASP A 420 28.50 -14.92 2.07
C ASP A 420 29.48 -15.11 3.25
N GLN A 421 29.99 -14.02 3.84
CA GLN A 421 30.89 -14.03 5.00
C GLN A 421 30.19 -13.92 6.37
N SER A 422 28.89 -13.62 6.43
CA SER A 422 28.11 -13.56 7.68
C SER A 422 27.06 -14.66 7.78
N ARG A 423 27.28 -15.76 7.07
CA ARG A 423 26.57 -17.02 7.28
C ARG A 423 26.84 -17.43 8.72
N SER A 424 25.80 -17.49 9.54
CA SER A 424 25.81 -17.79 10.98
C SER A 424 26.45 -16.73 11.88
N ASN A 425 25.82 -16.51 13.04
CA ASN A 425 26.36 -15.93 14.27
C ASN A 425 25.81 -14.55 14.67
N ARG A 426 24.69 -14.57 15.42
CA ARG A 426 24.47 -13.62 16.52
C ARG A 426 24.02 -14.38 17.77
N PRO A 427 24.49 -14.01 18.99
CA PRO A 427 24.04 -14.58 20.26
C PRO A 427 22.52 -14.39 20.46
N GLY A 428 21.87 -15.34 21.14
CA GLY A 428 20.41 -15.35 21.38
C GLY A 428 19.86 -14.22 22.26
N GLU A 429 20.72 -13.42 22.90
CA GLU A 429 20.33 -12.37 23.88
C GLU A 429 19.58 -11.15 23.28
N LEU A 430 19.57 -10.99 21.95
CA LEU A 430 18.98 -9.81 21.27
C LEU A 430 17.72 -10.15 20.44
N ILE A 431 16.99 -11.19 20.81
CA ILE A 431 15.86 -11.68 20.01
C ILE A 431 14.54 -11.49 20.77
N PRO A 432 13.87 -10.33 20.63
CA PRO A 432 12.45 -10.24 20.96
C PRO A 432 11.69 -10.95 19.83
N THR A 433 11.39 -12.23 20.04
CA THR A 433 10.63 -13.06 19.08
C THR A 433 9.43 -13.66 19.76
N THR A 434 8.35 -13.82 18.99
CA THR A 434 7.11 -14.49 19.38
C THR A 434 7.41 -15.69 20.28
N PRO A 435 7.22 -15.58 21.62
CA PRO A 435 7.87 -16.47 22.58
C PRO A 435 7.52 -17.95 22.38
N ASN A 436 6.37 -18.21 21.77
CA ASN A 436 5.75 -19.53 21.70
C ASN A 436 6.05 -20.31 20.41
N TYR A 437 6.50 -19.64 19.33
CA TYR A 437 6.86 -20.31 18.07
C TYR A 437 8.36 -20.55 17.95
N ARG A 438 9.17 -20.01 18.87
CA ARG A 438 10.62 -20.10 18.80
C ARG A 438 11.10 -21.57 18.78
N PRO A 439 12.17 -21.86 18.03
CA PRO A 439 12.80 -23.16 17.99
C PRO A 439 13.77 -23.36 19.18
N PRO A 440 14.16 -24.61 19.49
CA PRO A 440 14.99 -24.93 20.66
C PRO A 440 16.38 -24.27 20.65
N GLU A 441 16.97 -23.99 19.50
CA GLU A 441 18.28 -23.33 19.41
C GLU A 441 18.30 -21.89 19.95
N CYS A 442 17.13 -21.26 20.13
CA CYS A 442 17.02 -19.97 20.80
C CYS A 442 17.31 -20.05 22.30
N ASP A 443 17.14 -21.23 22.91
CA ASP A 443 17.30 -21.48 24.34
C ASP A 443 18.62 -22.25 24.62
N ILE A 444 19.56 -22.27 23.65
CA ILE A 444 20.92 -22.81 23.83
C ILE A 444 21.88 -21.68 24.21
N ASP A 445 22.51 -21.81 25.37
CA ASP A 445 23.45 -20.79 25.90
C ASP A 445 24.71 -20.59 25.02
N GLY A 446 25.14 -19.32 24.94
CA GLY A 446 26.46 -18.91 24.44
C GLY A 446 26.65 -18.97 22.91
N LYS A 447 27.89 -19.23 22.47
CA LYS A 447 28.29 -19.28 21.05
C LYS A 447 27.74 -20.49 20.28
N LYS A 448 26.88 -21.33 20.86
CA LYS A 448 26.32 -22.53 20.22
C LYS A 448 24.88 -22.33 19.74
N GLY A 449 24.12 -21.39 20.34
CA GLY A 449 22.83 -20.95 19.83
C GLY A 449 23.01 -20.06 18.60
N HIS A 450 22.70 -20.59 17.41
CA HIS A 450 22.77 -19.84 16.16
C HIS A 450 21.43 -19.87 15.46
N VAL A 451 20.77 -18.71 15.42
CA VAL A 451 19.53 -18.56 14.67
C VAL A 451 19.86 -18.48 13.17
N SER A 452 19.45 -19.51 12.44
CA SER A 452 19.64 -19.66 11.00
C SER A 452 18.29 -19.55 10.26
N ARG A 453 18.27 -19.89 8.96
CA ARG A 453 17.03 -20.05 8.18
C ARG A 453 16.17 -21.22 8.68
N ASP A 454 16.75 -22.16 9.42
CA ASP A 454 16.04 -23.29 10.03
C ASP A 454 15.03 -22.82 11.08
N PHE A 455 15.24 -21.64 11.66
CA PHE A 455 14.25 -20.95 12.49
C PHE A 455 12.92 -20.76 11.74
N ASP A 456 12.99 -20.31 10.48
CA ASP A 456 11.78 -20.10 9.69
C ASP A 456 11.13 -21.44 9.31
N ILE A 457 11.94 -22.49 9.09
CA ILE A 457 11.43 -23.84 8.80
C ILE A 457 10.66 -24.38 10.01
N TRP A 458 11.19 -24.21 11.21
CA TRP A 458 10.52 -24.60 12.45
C TRP A 458 9.20 -23.82 12.64
N THR A 459 9.26 -22.49 12.57
CA THR A 459 8.08 -21.63 12.78
C THR A 459 7.00 -21.85 11.71
N MET A 460 7.39 -22.12 10.45
CA MET A 460 6.46 -22.54 9.39
C MET A 460 5.84 -23.92 9.69
N GLY A 461 6.62 -24.86 10.22
CA GLY A 461 6.11 -26.17 10.67
C GLY A 461 5.05 -26.04 11.77
N CYS A 462 5.30 -25.19 12.77
CA CYS A 462 4.34 -24.85 13.83
C CYS A 462 3.05 -24.25 13.25
N LEU A 463 3.18 -23.27 12.36
CA LEU A 463 2.04 -22.65 11.66
C LEU A 463 1.22 -23.68 10.89
N PHE A 464 1.87 -24.57 10.13
CA PHE A 464 1.18 -25.60 9.34
C PHE A 464 0.45 -26.59 10.22
N LEU A 465 1.05 -26.98 11.36
CA LEU A 465 0.43 -27.85 12.34
C LEU A 465 -0.85 -27.23 12.90
N GLU A 466 -0.78 -25.99 13.38
CA GLU A 466 -1.96 -25.28 13.90
C GLU A 466 -3.04 -25.10 12.83
N PHE A 467 -2.64 -24.85 11.58
CA PHE A 467 -3.59 -24.79 10.47
C PHE A 467 -4.30 -26.14 10.28
N MET A 468 -3.59 -27.27 10.36
CA MET A 468 -4.21 -28.60 10.27
C MET A 468 -5.18 -28.85 11.43
N VAL A 469 -4.77 -28.54 12.66
CA VAL A 469 -5.65 -28.65 13.85
C VAL A 469 -6.92 -27.83 13.63
N TRP A 470 -6.81 -26.59 13.16
CA TRP A 470 -7.97 -25.75 12.90
C TRP A 470 -8.87 -26.27 11.75
N ILE A 471 -8.29 -26.86 10.71
CA ILE A 471 -9.09 -27.45 9.62
C ILE A 471 -9.96 -28.59 10.16
N LEU A 472 -9.40 -29.40 11.05
CA LEU A 472 -10.00 -30.63 11.54
C LEU A 472 -10.99 -30.37 12.68
N ASP A 473 -10.62 -29.51 13.63
CA ASP A 473 -11.36 -29.30 14.89
C ASP A 473 -11.85 -27.86 15.09
N GLY A 474 -11.64 -27.00 14.09
CA GLY A 474 -12.08 -25.61 14.12
C GLY A 474 -11.36 -24.76 15.16
N TRP A 475 -11.99 -23.63 15.50
CA TRP A 475 -11.44 -22.66 16.46
C TRP A 475 -11.25 -23.24 17.87
N GLU A 476 -12.17 -24.09 18.32
CA GLU A 476 -12.09 -24.70 19.65
C GLU A 476 -10.94 -25.71 19.75
N GLY A 477 -10.71 -26.52 18.72
CA GLY A 477 -9.56 -27.43 18.71
C GLY A 477 -8.22 -26.71 18.64
N TYR A 478 -8.13 -25.59 17.91
CA TYR A 478 -6.94 -24.73 17.95
C TYR A 478 -6.65 -24.24 19.38
N LYS A 479 -7.66 -23.73 20.10
CA LYS A 479 -7.52 -23.28 21.49
C LYS A 479 -7.15 -24.43 22.44
N ASP A 480 -7.80 -25.59 22.31
CA ASP A 480 -7.49 -26.79 23.10
C ASP A 480 -6.04 -27.22 22.88
N PHE A 481 -5.59 -27.27 21.63
CA PHE A 481 -4.22 -27.60 21.28
C PHE A 481 -3.20 -26.61 21.88
N GLN A 482 -3.49 -25.31 21.84
CA GLN A 482 -2.66 -24.30 22.48
C GLN A 482 -2.60 -24.50 24.01
N ASN A 483 -3.74 -24.74 24.65
CA ASN A 483 -3.82 -24.94 26.10
C ASN A 483 -3.08 -26.21 26.55
N ARG A 484 -3.23 -27.32 25.82
CA ARG A 484 -2.57 -28.59 26.13
C ARG A 484 -1.06 -28.57 25.92
N ARG A 485 -0.53 -27.55 25.23
CA ARG A 485 0.91 -27.33 25.11
C ARG A 485 1.52 -26.66 26.33
N PHE A 486 0.76 -26.05 27.23
CA PHE A 486 1.36 -25.45 28.42
C PHE A 486 2.02 -26.53 29.30
N SER A 487 3.31 -26.33 29.59
CA SER A 487 4.09 -27.14 30.52
C SER A 487 5.09 -26.26 31.27
N PRO A 488 5.56 -26.67 32.47
CA PRO A 488 6.57 -25.94 33.22
C PRO A 488 7.88 -25.75 32.44
N TYR A 489 8.43 -24.55 32.46
CA TYR A 489 9.74 -24.20 31.89
C TYR A 489 10.84 -24.19 32.97
N ILE A 490 12.11 -24.08 32.57
CA ILE A 490 13.27 -24.11 33.48
C ILE A 490 13.19 -23.02 34.57
N ASN A 491 12.56 -21.89 34.28
CA ASN A 491 12.37 -20.79 35.24
C ASN A 491 11.12 -20.95 36.14
N GLY A 492 10.42 -22.09 36.08
CA GLY A 492 9.21 -22.36 36.83
C GLY A 492 7.92 -21.75 36.26
N GLY A 493 8.00 -20.91 35.23
CA GLY A 493 6.83 -20.40 34.51
C GLY A 493 6.28 -21.42 33.51
N GLU A 494 4.98 -21.43 33.27
CA GLU A 494 4.40 -22.26 32.22
C GLU A 494 4.61 -21.64 30.83
N THR A 495 4.89 -22.48 29.83
CA THR A 495 5.08 -22.05 28.45
C THR A 495 4.37 -22.98 27.47
N CYS A 496 3.83 -22.41 26.39
CA CYS A 496 3.21 -23.17 25.31
C CYS A 496 4.14 -23.40 24.10
N VAL A 497 5.46 -23.24 24.24
CA VAL A 497 6.42 -23.64 23.18
C VAL A 497 6.27 -25.11 22.78
N TYR A 498 6.81 -25.47 21.62
CA TYR A 498 6.60 -26.78 20.98
C TYR A 498 7.52 -27.90 21.48
N PHE A 499 8.43 -27.60 22.40
CA PHE A 499 9.37 -28.56 22.97
C PHE A 499 9.48 -28.41 24.51
N ASP A 500 9.89 -29.47 25.17
CA ASP A 500 10.33 -29.50 26.57
C ASP A 500 11.86 -29.58 26.62
N ILE A 501 12.44 -29.09 27.72
CA ILE A 501 13.85 -29.28 28.04
C ILE A 501 13.93 -30.38 29.10
N VAL A 502 14.54 -31.51 28.74
CA VAL A 502 14.64 -32.69 29.59
C VAL A 502 16.07 -32.87 30.07
N ARG A 503 16.23 -33.19 31.36
CA ARG A 503 17.55 -33.49 31.93
C ARG A 503 17.97 -34.90 31.52
N THR A 504 19.13 -35.03 30.87
CA THR A 504 19.70 -36.31 30.40
C THR A 504 20.87 -36.79 31.25
N GLY A 505 21.45 -35.92 32.08
CA GLY A 505 22.57 -36.23 32.97
C GLY A 505 22.71 -35.27 34.15
N GLN A 506 23.82 -35.34 34.89
CA GLN A 506 24.06 -34.48 36.07
C GLN A 506 24.08 -32.99 35.69
N ASP A 507 24.60 -32.61 34.53
CA ASP A 507 24.59 -31.23 34.01
C ASP A 507 24.28 -31.17 32.50
N GLU A 508 23.57 -32.18 31.98
CA GLU A 508 23.21 -32.27 30.56
C GLU A 508 21.70 -32.18 30.37
N TYR A 509 21.31 -31.38 29.38
CA TYR A 509 19.93 -31.17 28.96
C TYR A 509 19.79 -31.47 27.47
N ALA A 510 18.62 -31.99 27.09
CA ALA A 510 18.23 -32.20 25.71
C ALA A 510 16.86 -31.58 25.44
N PHE A 511 16.60 -31.26 24.18
CA PHE A 511 15.30 -30.81 23.72
C PHE A 511 14.48 -32.00 23.25
N LYS A 512 13.23 -32.07 23.70
CA LYS A 512 12.25 -33.08 23.27
C LYS A 512 11.02 -32.35 22.76
N VAL A 513 10.57 -32.64 21.54
CA VAL A 513 9.27 -32.14 21.05
C VAL A 513 8.16 -32.63 21.99
N LYS A 514 7.26 -31.73 22.40
CA LYS A 514 6.23 -32.07 23.40
C LYS A 514 5.37 -33.22 22.92
N ASP A 515 4.98 -34.07 23.87
CA ASP A 515 4.12 -35.22 23.59
C ASP A 515 2.83 -34.82 22.88
N VAL A 516 2.21 -33.68 23.25
CA VAL A 516 0.99 -33.18 22.60
C VAL A 516 1.18 -32.81 21.12
N VAL A 517 2.41 -32.48 20.71
CA VAL A 517 2.75 -32.15 19.31
C VAL A 517 2.92 -33.42 18.46
N ILE A 518 3.33 -34.53 19.08
CA ILE A 518 3.62 -35.81 18.40
C ILE A 518 2.56 -36.90 18.62
N LYS A 519 1.76 -36.83 19.69
CA LYS A 519 0.77 -37.85 20.03
C LYS A 519 -0.46 -37.71 19.13
N ALA A 520 -0.81 -38.84 18.51
CA ALA A 520 -2.14 -39.05 17.97
C ALA A 520 -3.16 -38.85 19.10
N GLY A 521 -4.25 -38.12 18.83
CA GLY A 521 -5.30 -38.03 19.84
C GLY A 521 -5.98 -39.37 20.04
N GLU A 522 -6.80 -39.40 21.09
CA GLU A 522 -7.54 -40.58 21.47
C GLU A 522 -8.44 -41.07 20.31
N PRO A 523 -8.59 -42.39 20.13
CA PRO A 523 -9.52 -42.95 19.15
C PRO A 523 -10.92 -42.34 19.36
N GLY A 524 -11.42 -41.62 18.35
CA GLY A 524 -12.72 -40.95 18.38
C GLY A 524 -12.69 -39.42 18.59
N LYS A 525 -11.52 -38.80 18.85
CA LYS A 525 -11.40 -37.32 18.92
C LYS A 525 -10.35 -36.70 17.99
N PHE A 526 -9.18 -37.32 17.76
CA PHE A 526 -8.18 -36.78 16.80
C PHE A 526 -7.40 -37.89 16.05
N PRO A 527 -7.83 -38.34 14.87
CA PRO A 527 -7.20 -39.43 14.12
C PRO A 527 -6.06 -38.98 13.19
N TRP A 528 -4.99 -38.37 13.72
CA TRP A 528 -3.78 -38.11 12.91
C TRP A 528 -2.50 -38.34 13.69
N LYS A 529 -1.49 -38.88 12.99
CA LYS A 529 -0.14 -39.12 13.52
C LYS A 529 0.86 -38.31 12.73
N ILE A 530 1.54 -37.38 13.40
CA ILE A 530 2.72 -36.70 12.84
C ILE A 530 3.91 -37.59 13.15
N THR A 531 4.49 -38.19 12.12
CA THR A 531 5.74 -38.94 12.28
C THR A 531 6.89 -37.97 11.99
N PRO A 532 7.62 -37.47 13.00
CA PRO A 532 8.80 -36.66 12.74
C PRO A 532 9.85 -37.53 12.02
N LEU A 533 10.24 -37.13 10.81
CA LEU A 533 11.44 -37.65 10.16
C LEU A 533 12.64 -37.16 10.97
N ILE A 534 13.24 -38.06 11.76
CA ILE A 534 14.51 -37.80 12.44
C ILE A 534 15.56 -37.57 11.36
N LEU A 535 16.01 -36.32 11.21
CA LEU A 535 17.23 -36.01 10.46
C LEU A 535 18.42 -36.56 11.27
N SER A 536 18.90 -37.74 10.90
CA SER A 536 20.21 -38.20 11.35
C SER A 536 21.29 -37.38 10.63
N PRO A 537 22.31 -36.85 11.33
CA PRO A 537 23.42 -36.18 10.66
C PRO A 537 24.13 -37.17 9.75
N ARG A 538 24.15 -36.90 8.43
CA ARG A 538 25.00 -37.65 7.50
C ARG A 538 26.45 -37.48 7.93
N ASN A 539 27.13 -38.60 8.18
CA ASN A 539 28.59 -38.64 8.14
C ASN A 539 29.05 -38.12 6.77
N SER A 540 30.00 -37.20 6.81
CA SER A 540 30.60 -36.53 5.67
C SER A 540 31.29 -37.52 4.75
N SER A 541 30.68 -37.82 3.60
CA SER A 541 31.32 -38.12 2.31
C SER A 541 30.26 -38.68 1.35
N ASP A 542 29.57 -37.78 0.65
CA ASP A 542 29.26 -37.97 -0.79
C ASP A 542 28.36 -36.83 -1.30
N SER A 543 28.96 -36.03 -2.18
CA SER A 543 28.29 -35.05 -3.00
C SER A 543 27.71 -35.75 -4.23
N THR A 544 26.39 -35.92 -4.27
CA THR A 544 25.50 -35.80 -5.45
C THR A 544 24.18 -36.51 -5.14
N HIS A 545 23.07 -35.84 -5.48
CA HIS A 545 21.65 -36.23 -5.42
C HIS A 545 20.78 -35.42 -4.44
N THR A 546 20.08 -34.45 -5.02
CA THR A 546 18.89 -33.77 -4.50
C THR A 546 17.75 -34.78 -4.34
N GLN A 547 17.29 -35.00 -3.12
CA GLN A 547 15.97 -35.59 -2.87
C GLN A 547 15.05 -34.48 -2.31
N SER A 548 13.93 -34.26 -3.00
CA SER A 548 12.79 -33.49 -2.51
C SER A 548 12.15 -34.24 -1.33
N VAL A 549 12.03 -33.62 -0.17
CA VAL A 549 11.30 -34.18 0.98
C VAL A 549 9.90 -33.59 0.99
N LEU A 550 8.92 -34.39 0.59
CA LEU A 550 7.50 -34.18 0.88
C LEU A 550 7.17 -34.88 2.20
N SER A 551 6.50 -34.19 3.12
CA SER A 551 5.86 -34.81 4.27
C SER A 551 4.66 -35.64 3.82
N THR A 552 4.61 -36.92 4.20
CA THR A 552 3.42 -37.76 4.05
C THR A 552 2.58 -37.68 5.31
N PHE A 553 1.35 -37.15 5.18
CA PHE A 553 0.28 -37.35 6.14
C PHE A 553 -0.32 -38.74 5.92
N THR A 554 -0.17 -39.64 6.88
CA THR A 554 -0.91 -40.92 6.90
C THR A 554 -2.03 -40.82 7.92
N THR A 555 -3.27 -40.87 7.43
CA THR A 555 -4.43 -41.26 8.25
C THR A 555 -4.24 -42.71 8.68
N CYS A 556 -4.40 -42.99 9.97
CA CYS A 556 -4.55 -44.38 10.46
C CYS A 556 -5.89 -44.96 9.97
#